data_AF-A0A971E235-F1
#
_entry.id   AF-A0A971E235-F1
#
_cell.length_a   1.000
_cell.length_b   1.000
_cell.length_c   1.000
_cell.angle_alpha   90.00
_cell.angle_beta   90.00
_cell.angle_gamma   90.00
#
_symmetry.space_group_name_H-M   'P 1'
#
loop_
_entity.id
_entity.type
_entity.pdbx_description
1 polymer ?
#
loop_
_entity_poly.entity_id
_entity_poly.type
_entity_poly.pdbx_seq_one_letter_code
_entity_poly.pdbx_strand_id
1 'polypeptide(L)'
;MENSFTKFIKGLSYYTLIIFVVGAILFSTIFRSYFLLILPFVLLFYYISTLVLHKFMLRISQKDISRFSFKFMMLSLIKMFIYIIFGVIYIIIDEENAVTFLIVYLILYVAYAVFEVRSVMELINESKT
;
A
#
# COMPACT_ATOMS: atom_id res chain seq x y z
N MET A 1 -22.18 8.79 -3.40
CA MET A 1 -21.10 7.92 -3.91
C MET A 1 -19.76 8.63 -4.01
N GLU A 2 -19.68 9.88 -4.49
CA GLU A 2 -18.43 10.66 -4.56
C GLU A 2 -17.75 10.89 -3.19
N ASN A 3 -18.54 10.98 -2.11
CA ASN A 3 -18.03 11.21 -0.75
C ASN A 3 -17.24 10.03 -0.14
N SER A 4 -17.53 8.76 -0.49
CA SER A 4 -16.82 7.61 0.10
C SER A 4 -15.43 7.42 -0.56
N PHE A 5 -15.36 7.52 -1.88
CA PHE A 5 -14.09 7.42 -2.61
C PHE A 5 -13.15 8.61 -2.33
N THR A 6 -13.68 9.84 -2.24
CA THR A 6 -12.86 11.01 -1.89
C THR A 6 -12.40 10.97 -0.43
N LYS A 7 -13.21 10.44 0.50
CA LYS A 7 -12.80 10.18 1.89
C LYS A 7 -11.70 9.13 1.95
N PHE A 8 -11.80 8.05 1.18
CA PHE A 8 -10.74 7.05 1.07
C PHE A 8 -9.43 7.65 0.53
N ILE A 9 -9.47 8.41 -0.57
CA ILE A 9 -8.26 9.05 -1.11
C ILE A 9 -7.66 9.98 -0.07
N LYS A 10 -8.45 10.84 0.58
CA LYS A 10 -7.95 11.72 1.65
C LYS A 10 -7.31 10.94 2.79
N GLY A 11 -7.92 9.84 3.22
CA GLY A 11 -7.38 8.96 4.26
C GLY A 11 -6.06 8.30 3.84
N LEU A 12 -6.01 7.76 2.62
CA LEU A 12 -4.80 7.13 2.05
C LEU A 12 -3.68 8.15 1.86
N SER A 13 -3.99 9.36 1.38
CA SER A 13 -3.02 10.44 1.22
C SER A 13 -2.48 10.90 2.58
N TYR A 14 -3.35 11.07 3.59
CA TYR A 14 -2.93 11.45 4.94
C TYR A 14 -2.07 10.36 5.60
N TYR A 15 -2.45 9.10 5.45
CA TYR A 15 -1.68 7.96 5.93
C TYR A 15 -0.29 7.89 5.29
N THR A 16 -0.22 8.07 3.97
CA THR A 16 1.03 8.10 3.22
C THR A 16 1.90 9.30 3.60
N LEU A 17 1.29 10.46 3.85
CA LEU A 17 1.97 11.66 4.31
C LEU A 17 2.62 11.45 5.69
N ILE A 18 1.89 10.83 6.64
CA ILE A 18 2.44 10.49 7.96
C ILE A 18 3.64 9.56 7.81
N ILE A 19 3.49 8.49 7.03
CA ILE A 19 4.58 7.53 6.82
C ILE A 19 5.78 8.21 6.14
N PHE A 20 5.54 9.11 5.19
CA PHE A 20 6.59 9.87 4.53
C PHE A 20 7.36 10.76 5.52
N VAL A 21 6.66 11.51 6.38
CA VAL A 21 7.28 12.37 7.39
C VAL A 21 8.06 11.55 8.42
N VAL A 22 7.47 10.47 8.94
CA VAL A 22 8.15 9.56 9.88
C VAL A 22 9.37 8.92 9.24
N GLY A 23 9.25 8.46 8.00
CA GLY A 23 10.36 7.93 7.22
C GLY A 23 11.47 8.96 7.06
N ALA A 24 11.16 10.17 6.58
CA ALA A 24 12.14 11.23 6.37
C ALA A 24 12.91 11.59 7.67
N ILE A 25 12.23 11.61 8.81
CA ILE A 25 12.88 11.83 10.12
C ILE A 25 13.80 10.67 10.48
N LEU A 26 13.35 9.42 10.34
CA LEU A 26 14.15 8.23 10.67
C LEU A 26 15.39 8.10 9.76
N PHE A 27 15.26 8.36 8.47
CA PHE A 27 16.36 8.28 7.51
C PHE A 27 17.29 9.49 7.52
N SER A 28 16.87 10.65 8.04
CA SER A 28 17.80 11.77 8.25
C SER A 28 18.62 11.65 9.53
N THR A 29 18.13 10.88 10.51
CA THR A 29 18.76 10.77 11.85
C THR A 29 19.53 9.47 12.07
N ILE A 30 19.04 8.33 11.56
CA ILE A 30 19.55 6.99 11.94
C ILE A 30 20.19 6.23 10.75
N PHE A 31 19.75 6.47 9.51
CA PHE A 31 20.13 5.65 8.35
C PHE A 31 20.79 6.47 7.20
N ARG A 32 21.54 5.78 6.33
CA ARG A 32 22.32 6.35 5.21
C ARG A 32 21.45 7.22 4.28
N SER A 33 22.01 8.36 3.84
CA SER A 33 21.34 9.35 2.97
C SER A 33 20.83 8.81 1.63
N TYR A 34 21.35 7.68 1.13
CA TYR A 34 20.93 7.11 -0.16
C TYR A 34 19.48 6.60 -0.13
N PHE A 35 19.00 6.12 1.03
CA PHE A 35 17.64 5.57 1.14
C PHE A 35 16.55 6.63 1.00
N LEU A 36 16.86 7.90 1.34
CA LEU A 36 15.92 9.01 1.21
C LEU A 36 15.47 9.22 -0.24
N LEU A 37 16.32 8.92 -1.22
CA LEU A 37 15.96 9.09 -2.63
C LEU A 37 14.94 8.05 -3.10
N ILE A 38 15.03 6.80 -2.62
CA ILE A 38 14.15 5.73 -3.07
C ILE A 38 12.83 5.63 -2.31
N LEU A 39 12.84 6.01 -1.03
CA LEU A 39 11.65 6.00 -0.18
C LEU A 39 10.38 6.60 -0.84
N PRO A 40 10.42 7.78 -1.49
CA PRO A 40 9.25 8.32 -2.17
C PRO A 40 8.74 7.43 -3.32
N PHE A 41 9.63 6.77 -4.08
CA PHE A 41 9.23 5.85 -5.15
C PHE A 41 8.53 4.60 -4.59
N VAL A 42 9.07 4.04 -3.50
CA VAL A 42 8.47 2.88 -2.82
C VAL A 42 7.10 3.24 -2.25
N LEU A 43 6.98 4.40 -1.59
CA LEU A 43 5.70 4.88 -1.07
C LEU A 43 4.67 5.12 -2.17
N LEU A 44 5.08 5.73 -3.28
CA LEU A 44 4.22 5.96 -4.43
C LEU A 44 3.75 4.63 -5.04
N PHE A 45 4.62 3.61 -5.09
CA PHE A 45 4.25 2.27 -5.51
C PHE A 45 3.20 1.63 -4.60
N TYR A 46 3.39 1.67 -3.27
CA TYR A 46 2.38 1.18 -2.32
C TYR A 46 1.06 1.95 -2.40
N TYR A 47 1.13 3.27 -2.53
CA TYR A 47 -0.02 4.16 -2.69
C TYR A 47 -0.84 3.79 -3.94
N ILE A 48 -0.20 3.72 -5.11
CA ILE A 48 -0.86 3.38 -6.37
C ILE A 48 -1.46 1.98 -6.28
N SER A 49 -0.71 1.01 -5.78
CA SER A 49 -1.18 -0.37 -5.66
C SER A 49 -2.42 -0.47 -4.76
N THR A 50 -2.46 0.26 -3.65
CA THR A 50 -3.60 0.32 -2.74
C THR A 50 -4.80 1.03 -3.37
N LEU A 51 -4.56 2.11 -4.10
CA LEU A 51 -5.61 2.83 -4.83
C LEU A 51 -6.24 1.97 -5.92
N VAL A 52 -5.42 1.27 -6.71
CA VAL A 52 -5.87 0.34 -7.75
C VAL A 52 -6.76 -0.73 -7.13
N LEU A 53 -6.30 -1.38 -6.05
CA LEU A 53 -7.06 -2.43 -5.39
C LEU A 53 -8.41 -1.90 -4.86
N HIS A 54 -8.43 -0.75 -4.19
CA HIS A 54 -9.66 -0.14 -3.70
C HIS A 54 -10.65 0.18 -4.84
N LYS A 55 -10.15 0.70 -5.97
CA LYS A 55 -10.98 0.96 -7.17
C LYS A 55 -11.59 -0.33 -7.75
N PHE A 56 -10.84 -1.42 -7.77
CA PHE A 56 -11.36 -2.74 -8.16
C PHE A 56 -12.42 -3.23 -7.17
N MET A 57 -12.17 -3.11 -5.86
CA MET A 57 -13.10 -3.52 -4.82
C MET A 57 -14.42 -2.75 -4.88
N LEU A 58 -14.38 -1.42 -5.08
CA LEU A 58 -15.57 -0.60 -5.27
C LEU A 58 -16.44 -1.10 -6.44
N ARG A 59 -15.81 -1.38 -7.59
CA ARG A 59 -16.52 -1.89 -8.77
C ARG A 59 -17.14 -3.26 -8.53
N ILE A 60 -16.50 -4.11 -7.71
CA ILE A 60 -17.00 -5.45 -7.38
C ILE A 60 -18.16 -5.36 -6.40
N SER A 61 -18.05 -4.52 -5.37
CA SER A 61 -19.08 -4.33 -4.34
C SER A 61 -20.41 -3.86 -4.92
N GLN A 62 -20.39 -3.10 -6.02
CA GLN A 62 -21.61 -2.67 -6.72
C GLN A 62 -22.28 -3.77 -7.55
N LYS A 63 -21.54 -4.81 -7.95
CA LYS A 63 -22.06 -5.83 -8.88
C LYS A 63 -22.42 -7.13 -8.21
N ASP A 64 -21.57 -7.63 -7.30
CA ASP A 64 -21.72 -8.99 -6.79
C ASP A 64 -20.96 -9.18 -5.47
N ILE A 65 -21.64 -8.85 -4.36
CA ILE A 65 -21.05 -8.91 -3.01
C ILE A 65 -20.69 -10.35 -2.61
N SER A 66 -21.37 -11.36 -3.18
CA SER A 66 -21.13 -12.78 -2.92
C SER A 66 -19.72 -13.23 -3.29
N ARG A 67 -19.12 -12.61 -4.33
CA ARG A 67 -17.78 -12.91 -4.82
C ARG A 67 -16.73 -11.91 -4.34
N PHE A 68 -17.10 -10.96 -3.48
CA PHE A 68 -16.23 -9.89 -3.04
C PHE A 68 -14.99 -10.43 -2.33
N SER A 69 -15.17 -11.29 -1.32
CA SER A 69 -14.06 -11.88 -0.55
C SER A 69 -13.11 -12.69 -1.42
N PHE A 70 -13.65 -13.53 -2.34
CA PHE A 70 -12.83 -14.32 -3.25
C PHE A 70 -11.96 -13.43 -4.16
N LYS A 71 -12.56 -12.39 -4.75
CA LYS A 71 -11.83 -11.47 -5.64
C LYS A 71 -10.82 -10.62 -4.87
N PHE A 72 -11.14 -10.20 -3.65
CA PHE A 72 -10.22 -9.49 -2.77
C PHE A 72 -8.99 -10.34 -2.46
N MET A 73 -9.19 -11.59 -2.04
CA MET A 73 -8.10 -12.53 -1.78
C MET A 73 -7.24 -12.75 -3.03
N MET A 74 -7.86 -12.99 -4.19
CA MET A 74 -7.13 -13.21 -5.45
C MET A 74 -6.28 -12.00 -5.84
N LEU A 75 -6.83 -10.78 -5.75
CA LEU A 75 -6.10 -9.55 -6.07
C LEU A 75 -4.97 -9.27 -5.07
N SER A 76 -5.19 -9.55 -3.78
CA SER A 76 -4.16 -9.44 -2.75
C SER A 76 -3.00 -10.40 -3.00
N LEU A 77 -3.31 -11.61 -3.47
CA LEU A 77 -2.32 -12.64 -3.79
C LEU A 77 -1.47 -12.25 -5.01
N ILE A 78 -2.11 -11.77 -6.08
CA ILE A 78 -1.41 -11.23 -7.26
C ILE A 78 -0.53 -10.03 -6.86
N LYS A 79 -1.07 -9.12 -6.06
CA LYS A 79 -0.34 -7.96 -5.54
C LYS A 79 0.91 -8.37 -4.74
N MET A 80 0.80 -9.41 -3.92
CA MET A 80 1.93 -9.95 -3.17
C MET A 80 3.07 -10.43 -4.10
N PHE A 81 2.75 -11.13 -5.19
CA PHE A 81 3.77 -11.53 -6.17
C PHE A 81 4.43 -10.33 -6.85
N ILE A 82 3.65 -9.30 -7.22
CA ILE A 82 4.19 -8.06 -7.80
C ILE A 82 5.16 -7.39 -6.80
N TYR A 83 4.84 -7.41 -5.51
CA TYR A 83 5.68 -6.85 -4.46
C TYR A 83 6.99 -7.62 -4.31
N ILE A 84 6.96 -8.94 -4.35
CA ILE A 84 8.17 -9.77 -4.33
C ILE A 84 9.07 -9.42 -5.53
N ILE A 85 8.51 -9.39 -6.74
CA ILE A 85 9.27 -9.06 -7.96
C ILE A 85 9.89 -7.67 -7.85
N PHE A 86 9.12 -6.67 -7.41
CA PHE A 86 9.60 -5.31 -7.24
C PHE A 86 10.74 -5.23 -6.21
N GLY A 87 10.61 -5.90 -5.07
CA GLY A 87 11.63 -5.95 -4.03
C GLY A 87 12.93 -6.61 -4.51
N VAL A 88 12.83 -7.72 -5.24
CA VAL A 88 14.01 -8.42 -5.80
C VAL A 88 14.74 -7.57 -6.82
N ILE A 89 14.02 -6.93 -7.74
CA ILE A 89 14.62 -6.03 -8.74
C ILE A 89 15.41 -4.91 -8.04
N TYR A 90 14.86 -4.35 -6.96
CA TYR A 90 15.52 -3.27 -6.23
C TYR A 90 16.80 -3.74 -5.53
N ILE A 91 16.76 -4.90 -4.88
CA ILE A 91 17.92 -5.48 -4.20
C ILE A 91 19.09 -5.73 -5.17
N ILE A 92 18.80 -6.13 -6.41
CA ILE A 92 19.83 -6.34 -7.44
C ILE A 92 20.45 -5.01 -7.91
N ILE A 93 19.70 -3.90 -7.89
CA ILE A 93 20.21 -2.59 -8.31
C ILE A 93 21.07 -1.94 -7.21
N ASP A 94 20.69 -2.11 -5.94
CA ASP A 94 21.34 -1.50 -4.78
C ASP A 94 21.63 -2.55 -3.69
N GLU A 95 22.57 -3.44 -4.00
CA GLU A 95 22.98 -4.52 -3.09
C GLU A 95 23.57 -4.00 -1.78
N GLU A 96 24.24 -2.84 -1.81
CA GLU A 96 24.91 -2.26 -0.64
C GLU A 96 23.92 -1.89 0.47
N ASN A 97 22.71 -1.45 0.11
CA ASN A 97 21.66 -1.06 1.06
C ASN A 97 20.51 -2.09 1.15
N ALA A 98 20.68 -3.28 0.57
CA ALA A 98 19.61 -4.28 0.42
C ALA A 98 18.92 -4.67 1.74
N VAL A 99 19.69 -4.85 2.83
CA VAL A 99 19.13 -5.23 4.13
C VAL A 99 18.24 -4.13 4.71
N THR A 100 18.73 -2.88 4.70
CA THR A 100 17.97 -1.71 5.16
C THR A 100 16.72 -1.53 4.32
N PHE A 101 16.84 -1.67 2.99
CA PHE A 101 15.70 -1.62 2.08
C PHE A 101 14.67 -2.69 2.41
N LEU A 102 15.09 -3.94 2.57
CA LEU A 102 14.18 -5.05 2.81
C LEU A 102 13.39 -4.86 4.12
N ILE A 103 14.04 -4.43 5.20
CA ILE A 103 13.39 -4.18 6.49
C ILE A 103 12.30 -3.12 6.33
N VAL A 104 12.63 -2.00 5.67
CA VAL A 104 11.72 -0.87 5.52
C VAL A 104 10.59 -1.21 4.55
N TYR A 105 10.92 -1.90 3.46
CA TYR A 105 9.97 -2.43 2.50
C TYR A 105 8.93 -3.34 3.18
N LEU A 106 9.37 -4.23 4.07
CA LEU A 106 8.47 -5.11 4.84
C LEU A 106 7.61 -4.34 5.85
N ILE A 107 8.17 -3.34 6.55
CA ILE A 107 7.39 -2.48 7.46
C ILE A 107 6.30 -1.74 6.69
N LEU A 108 6.66 -1.15 5.55
CA LEU A 108 5.71 -0.46 4.66
C LEU A 108 4.65 -1.42 4.13
N TYR A 109 5.04 -2.62 3.71
CA TYR A 109 4.11 -3.67 3.28
C TYR A 109 3.03 -3.93 4.33
N VAL A 110 3.43 -4.21 5.57
CA VAL A 110 2.49 -4.49 6.66
C VAL A 110 1.63 -3.26 6.94
N ALA A 111 2.22 -2.07 6.99
CA ALA A 111 1.50 -0.82 7.25
C ALA A 111 0.40 -0.57 6.21
N TYR A 112 0.69 -0.76 4.92
CA TYR A 112 -0.31 -0.60 3.86
C TYR A 112 -1.32 -1.74 3.83
N ALA A 113 -0.92 -2.97 4.13
CA ALA A 113 -1.84 -4.11 4.21
C ALA A 113 -2.89 -3.91 5.31
N VAL A 114 -2.49 -3.41 6.49
CA VAL A 114 -3.44 -3.09 7.57
C VAL A 114 -4.43 -2.02 7.14
N PHE A 115 -3.95 -0.95 6.48
CA PHE A 115 -4.82 0.10 5.96
C PHE A 115 -5.80 -0.45 4.91
N GLU A 116 -5.32 -1.30 4.01
CA GLU A 116 -6.13 -1.91 2.96
C GLU A 116 -7.25 -2.78 3.54
N VAL A 117 -6.94 -3.68 4.47
CA VAL A 117 -7.95 -4.52 5.14
C VAL A 117 -9.01 -3.66 5.84
N ARG A 118 -8.60 -2.59 6.53
CA ARG A 118 -9.54 -1.66 7.16
C ARG A 118 -10.46 -1.00 6.13
N SER A 119 -9.91 -0.49 5.03
CA SER A 119 -10.69 0.14 3.96
C SER A 119 -11.70 -0.82 3.32
N VAL A 120 -11.32 -2.09 3.20
CA VAL A 120 -12.16 -3.13 2.63
C VAL A 120 -13.29 -3.52 3.58
N MET A 121 -13.02 -3.59 4.88
CA MET A 121 -14.08 -3.78 5.89
C MET A 121 -15.08 -2.62 5.90
N GLU A 122 -14.62 -1.37 5.76
CA GLU A 122 -15.51 -0.20 5.64
C GLU A 122 -16.43 -0.34 4.42
N LEU A 123 -15.91 -0.73 3.25
CA LEU A 123 -16.71 -0.96 2.04
C LEU A 123 -17.78 -2.05 2.22
N ILE A 124 -17.45 -3.14 2.90
CA ILE A 124 -18.41 -4.21 3.19
C ILE A 124 -19.52 -3.72 4.13
N ASN A 125 -19.20 -2.89 5.11
CA ASN A 125 -20.20 -2.36 6.04
C ASN A 125 -21.11 -1.32 5.38
N GLU A 126 -20.56 -0.44 4.54
CA GLU A 126 -21.34 0.55 3.77
C GLU A 126 -22.32 -0.11 2.79
N SER A 127 -22.01 -1.29 2.25
CA SER A 127 -22.90 -2.01 1.31
C SER A 127 -23.99 -2.86 1.96
N LYS A 128 -23.92 -3.10 3.28
CA LYS A 128 -24.96 -3.80 4.05
C LYS A 128 -26.04 -2.86 4.60
N THR A 129 -25.83 -1.55 4.56
CA THR A 129 -26.73 -0.51 5.08
C THR A 129 -27.54 0.09 3.93
#